data_AF-A0A937NNH0-F1
#
_entry.id   AF-A0A937NNH0-F1
#
_cell.length_a   1.000
_cell.length_b   1.000
_cell.length_c   1.000
_cell.angle_alpha   90.00
_cell.angle_beta   90.00
_cell.angle_gamma   90.00
#
_symmetry.space_group_name_H-M   'P 1'
#
loop_
_entity.id
_entity.type
_entity.pdbx_description
1 polymer ?
#
loop_
_entity_poly.entity_id
_entity_poly.type
_entity_poly.pdbx_seq_one_letter_code
_entity_poly.pdbx_strand_id
1 'polypeptide(L)'
;MGDIYEKVKDSLTALEKLTGFIPGWSGYQERQTRRKADQLLRQTLAEKLAGQRRELDAAQKDLINHGRVDLVDDVGSAVTQLQTFIDRIRLASYGYSGLFDAAKVNQAELEQMYNFDVALFQYLERLDAAAGHLREAIPSGEGMVEVIRIIQDICREANSTFDQREHIILGSV
;
A
#
# COMPACT_ATOMS: atom_id res chain seq x y z
N MET A 1 -0.21 -0.98 -33.77
CA MET A 1 -1.52 -0.32 -33.52
C MET A 1 -2.23 -0.85 -32.25
N GLY A 2 -1.95 -2.05 -31.74
CA GLY A 2 -2.56 -2.56 -30.49
C GLY A 2 -1.96 -1.99 -29.19
N ASP A 3 -0.63 -1.83 -29.14
CA ASP A 3 0.12 -1.50 -27.91
C ASP A 3 -0.29 -0.15 -27.26
N ILE A 4 -0.58 0.88 -28.05
CA ILE A 4 -0.98 2.20 -27.51
C ILE A 4 -2.41 2.16 -26.95
N TYR A 5 -3.31 1.45 -27.62
CA TYR A 5 -4.71 1.35 -27.17
C TYR A 5 -4.85 0.53 -25.88
N GLU A 6 -4.07 -0.55 -25.77
CA GLU A 6 -4.00 -1.40 -24.59
C GLU A 6 -3.45 -0.63 -23.38
N LYS A 7 -2.31 0.07 -23.54
CA LYS A 7 -1.73 0.92 -22.49
C LYS A 7 -2.64 2.04 -22.01
N VAL A 8 -3.37 2.68 -22.92
CA VAL A 8 -4.35 3.72 -22.57
C VAL A 8 -5.51 3.13 -21.78
N LYS A 9 -5.99 1.94 -22.16
CA LYS A 9 -7.08 1.26 -21.45
C LYS A 9 -6.67 0.80 -20.04
N ASP A 10 -5.46 0.29 -19.90
CA ASP A 10 -4.92 -0.15 -18.61
C ASP A 10 -4.70 1.05 -17.67
N SER A 11 -4.16 2.14 -18.21
CA SER A 11 -4.02 3.40 -17.46
C SER A 11 -5.36 3.99 -17.01
N LEU A 12 -6.40 3.93 -17.85
CA LEU A 12 -7.76 4.36 -17.49
C LEU A 12 -8.35 3.48 -16.39
N THR A 13 -8.18 2.17 -16.50
CA THR A 13 -8.65 1.20 -15.49
C THR A 13 -7.95 1.43 -14.13
N ALA A 14 -6.65 1.73 -14.15
CA ALA A 14 -5.88 2.05 -12.96
C ALA A 14 -6.34 3.37 -12.31
N LEU A 15 -6.55 4.42 -13.12
CA LEU A 15 -7.10 5.69 -12.67
C LEU A 15 -8.48 5.52 -12.02
N GLU A 16 -9.38 4.76 -12.64
CA GLU A 16 -10.72 4.49 -12.11
C GLU A 16 -10.67 3.80 -10.74
N LYS A 17 -9.79 2.80 -10.57
CA LYS A 17 -9.59 2.15 -9.27
C LYS A 17 -9.11 3.15 -8.21
N LEU A 18 -8.09 3.94 -8.54
CA LEU A 18 -7.48 4.89 -7.59
C LEU A 18 -8.42 6.06 -7.22
N THR A 19 -9.22 6.55 -8.16
CA THR A 19 -10.26 7.56 -7.86
C THR A 19 -11.37 7.00 -6.96
N GLY A 20 -11.66 5.70 -7.04
CA GLY A 20 -12.52 5.00 -6.08
C GLY A 20 -11.96 4.99 -4.66
N PHE A 21 -10.63 4.90 -4.50
CA PHE A 21 -9.99 4.93 -3.18
C PHE A 21 -9.72 6.33 -2.64
N ILE A 22 -9.50 7.31 -3.51
CA ILE A 22 -9.01 8.65 -3.16
C ILE A 22 -9.96 9.71 -3.74
N PRO A 23 -10.91 10.21 -2.93
CA PRO A 23 -11.82 11.26 -3.37
C PRO A 23 -11.09 12.53 -3.80
N GLY A 24 -11.45 13.08 -4.97
CA GLY A 24 -10.86 14.32 -5.48
C GLY A 24 -9.46 14.18 -6.09
N TRP A 25 -8.97 12.95 -6.26
CA TRP A 25 -7.71 12.69 -6.95
C TRP A 25 -7.90 12.67 -8.47
N SER A 26 -7.06 13.39 -9.21
CA SER A 26 -7.15 13.51 -10.68
C SER A 26 -6.03 12.79 -11.44
N GLY A 27 -5.18 12.04 -10.72
CA GLY A 27 -4.04 11.33 -11.29
C GLY A 27 -2.86 12.23 -11.65
N TYR A 28 -1.96 11.69 -12.47
CA TYR A 28 -0.66 12.25 -12.80
C TYR A 28 -0.58 12.92 -14.18
N GLN A 29 -1.72 13.14 -14.83
CA GLN A 29 -1.75 13.61 -16.23
C GLN A 29 -1.07 14.99 -16.37
N GLU A 30 -1.44 15.94 -15.52
CA GLU A 30 -0.92 17.29 -15.56
C GLU A 30 0.36 17.45 -14.75
N ARG A 31 1.46 17.82 -15.41
CA ARG A 31 2.78 18.01 -14.78
C ARG A 31 2.73 18.90 -13.53
N GLN A 32 1.95 19.97 -13.56
CA GLN A 32 1.86 20.95 -12.46
C GLN A 32 1.19 20.38 -11.21
N THR A 33 0.33 19.36 -11.36
CA THR A 33 -0.45 18.79 -10.26
C THR A 33 0.06 17.42 -9.82
N ARG A 34 0.94 16.75 -10.58
CA ARG A 34 1.55 15.44 -10.25
C ARG A 34 2.04 15.32 -8.82
N ARG A 35 2.77 16.33 -8.32
CA ARG A 35 3.28 16.35 -6.94
C ARG A 35 2.16 16.36 -5.90
N LYS A 36 1.11 17.16 -6.15
CA LYS A 36 -0.06 17.23 -5.27
C LYS A 36 -0.85 15.93 -5.33
N ALA A 37 -1.00 15.34 -6.52
CA ALA A 37 -1.66 14.05 -6.71
C ALA A 37 -0.91 12.91 -5.98
N ASP A 38 0.42 12.86 -6.09
CA ASP A 38 1.27 11.90 -5.37
C ASP A 38 1.16 12.08 -3.85
N GLN A 39 1.25 13.33 -3.39
CA GLN A 39 1.12 13.64 -1.97
C GLN A 39 -0.24 13.21 -1.42
N LEU A 40 -1.33 13.53 -2.11
CA LEU A 40 -2.68 13.13 -1.72
C LEU A 40 -2.81 11.61 -1.66
N LEU A 41 -2.31 10.92 -2.68
CA LEU A 41 -2.32 9.45 -2.74
C LEU A 41 -1.58 8.83 -1.54
N ARG A 42 -0.34 9.28 -1.30
CA ARG A 42 0.48 8.78 -0.19
C ARG A 42 -0.17 9.08 1.16
N GLN A 43 -0.74 10.27 1.33
CA GLN A 43 -1.45 10.63 2.55
C GLN A 43 -2.65 9.70 2.78
N THR A 44 -3.52 9.51 1.79
CA THR A 44 -4.69 8.63 1.90
C THR A 44 -4.29 7.18 2.17
N LEU A 45 -3.26 6.67 1.50
CA LEU A 45 -2.75 5.32 1.73
C LEU A 45 -2.23 5.16 3.17
N ALA A 46 -1.39 6.10 3.63
CA ALA A 46 -0.84 6.05 4.99
C ALA A 46 -1.93 6.16 6.07
N GLU A 47 -2.98 6.96 5.85
CA GLU A 47 -4.12 7.08 6.75
C GLU A 47 -4.90 5.76 6.84
N LYS A 48 -5.18 5.11 5.70
CA LYS A 48 -5.89 3.83 5.67
C LYS A 48 -5.06 2.69 6.29
N LEU A 49 -3.75 2.62 5.99
CA LEU A 49 -2.84 1.65 6.59
C LEU A 49 -2.71 1.86 8.11
N ALA A 50 -2.72 3.10 8.59
CA ALA A 50 -2.76 3.38 10.02
C ALA A 50 -4.05 2.88 10.69
N GLY A 51 -5.16 2.84 9.96
CA GLY A 51 -6.38 2.13 10.39
C GLY A 51 -6.13 0.64 10.57
N GLN A 52 -5.60 -0.02 9.53
CA GLN A 52 -5.28 -1.46 9.57
C GLN A 52 -4.31 -1.82 10.69
N ARG A 53 -3.30 -0.98 10.94
CA ARG A 53 -2.37 -1.18 12.06
C ARG A 53 -3.11 -1.22 13.41
N ARG A 54 -4.09 -0.34 13.63
CA ARG A 54 -4.88 -0.34 14.87
C ARG A 54 -5.73 -1.59 15.01
N GLU A 55 -6.24 -2.15 13.91
CA GLU A 55 -6.96 -3.42 13.93
C GLU A 55 -6.05 -4.59 14.34
N LEU A 56 -4.80 -4.60 13.88
CA LEU A 56 -3.80 -5.58 14.33
C LEU A 56 -3.42 -5.38 15.81
N ASP A 57 -3.27 -4.13 16.27
CA ASP A 57 -3.05 -3.82 17.70
C ASP A 57 -4.23 -4.33 18.56
N ALA A 58 -5.47 -4.26 18.05
CA ALA A 58 -6.65 -4.81 18.72
C ALA A 58 -6.61 -6.35 18.73
N ALA A 59 -6.28 -6.99 17.62
CA ALA A 59 -6.12 -8.44 17.53
C ALA A 59 -5.07 -8.98 18.52
N GLN A 60 -3.97 -8.25 18.77
CA GLN A 60 -2.99 -8.62 19.79
C GLN A 60 -3.59 -8.64 21.20
N LYS A 61 -4.45 -7.67 21.53
CA LYS A 61 -5.17 -7.66 22.82
C LYS A 61 -6.12 -8.84 22.92
N ASP A 62 -6.81 -9.16 21.84
CA ASP A 62 -7.76 -10.28 21.80
C ASP A 62 -7.03 -11.62 21.96
N LEU A 63 -5.87 -11.81 21.34
CA LEU A 63 -5.01 -12.98 21.55
C LEU A 63 -4.62 -13.14 23.03
N ILE A 64 -4.22 -12.06 23.70
CA ILE A 64 -3.90 -12.08 25.14
C ILE A 64 -5.13 -12.50 25.96
N ASN A 65 -6.29 -11.90 25.69
CA ASN A 65 -7.54 -12.20 26.39
C ASN A 65 -7.98 -13.67 26.23
N HIS A 66 -7.63 -14.31 25.11
CA HIS A 66 -7.92 -15.72 24.83
C HIS A 66 -6.76 -16.66 25.22
N GLY A 67 -5.74 -16.16 25.92
CA GLY A 67 -4.60 -16.96 26.39
C GLY A 67 -3.66 -17.44 25.29
N ARG A 68 -3.68 -16.81 24.10
CA ARG A 68 -2.83 -17.11 22.93
C ARG A 68 -1.61 -16.18 22.88
N VAL A 69 -0.88 -16.11 23.99
CA VAL A 69 0.26 -15.19 24.15
C VAL A 69 1.42 -15.57 23.22
N ASP A 70 1.53 -16.84 22.86
CA ASP A 70 2.51 -17.38 21.92
C ASP A 70 2.45 -16.76 20.53
N LEU A 71 1.28 -16.28 20.10
CA LEU A 71 1.06 -15.67 18.78
C LEU A 71 1.17 -14.14 18.77
N VAL A 72 1.33 -13.50 19.94
CA VAL A 72 1.34 -12.04 20.07
C VAL A 72 2.55 -11.43 19.38
N ASP A 73 3.72 -12.08 19.50
CA ASP A 73 4.96 -11.63 18.88
C ASP A 73 4.92 -11.74 17.35
N ASP A 74 4.27 -12.78 16.81
CA ASP A 74 4.11 -12.96 15.37
C ASP A 74 3.25 -11.85 14.76
N VAL A 75 2.15 -11.48 15.42
CA VAL A 75 1.36 -10.30 15.02
C VAL A 75 2.15 -9.01 15.23
N GLY A 76 2.92 -8.92 16.31
CA GLY A 76 3.76 -7.75 16.61
C GLY A 76 4.83 -7.47 15.56
N SER A 77 5.36 -8.52 14.93
CA SER A 77 6.26 -8.38 13.79
C SER A 77 5.56 -7.71 12.60
N ALA A 78 4.33 -8.12 12.27
CA ALA A 78 3.54 -7.50 11.21
C ALA A 78 3.19 -6.04 11.52
N VAL A 79 2.78 -5.74 12.76
CA VAL A 79 2.52 -4.36 13.23
C VAL A 79 3.74 -3.48 13.04
N THR A 80 4.93 -3.98 13.41
CA THR A 80 6.20 -3.26 13.28
C THR A 80 6.51 -2.98 11.81
N GLN A 81 6.41 -3.98 10.93
CA GLN A 81 6.64 -3.83 9.48
C GLN A 81 5.67 -2.83 8.85
N LEU A 82 4.41 -2.88 9.24
CA LEU A 82 3.37 -1.97 8.76
C LEU A 82 3.62 -0.53 9.26
N GLN A 83 4.06 -0.36 10.51
CA GLN A 83 4.43 0.95 11.05
C GLN A 83 5.61 1.54 10.28
N THR A 84 6.68 0.77 10.06
CA THR A 84 7.82 1.21 9.24
C THR A 84 7.36 1.61 7.84
N PHE A 85 6.46 0.84 7.23
CA PHE A 85 5.93 1.16 5.91
C PHE A 85 5.15 2.48 5.88
N ILE A 86 4.25 2.69 6.84
CA ILE A 86 3.48 3.93 6.99
C ILE A 86 4.41 5.13 7.13
N ASP A 87 5.46 5.01 7.95
CA ASP A 87 6.42 6.08 8.18
C ASP A 87 7.18 6.41 6.90
N ARG A 88 7.59 5.39 6.13
CA ARG A 88 8.24 5.58 4.83
C ARG A 88 7.35 6.32 3.83
N ILE A 89 6.08 5.91 3.69
CA ILE A 89 5.13 6.60 2.79
C ILE A 89 4.98 8.09 3.15
N ARG A 90 4.92 8.39 4.45
CA ARG A 90 4.78 9.77 4.96
C ARG A 90 6.04 10.60 4.73
N LEU A 91 7.21 10.02 4.97
CA LEU A 91 8.50 10.72 4.95
C LEU A 91 9.16 10.78 3.57
N ALA A 92 8.67 9.99 2.59
CA ALA A 92 9.16 9.98 1.21
C ALA A 92 9.18 11.36 0.53
N SER A 93 8.48 12.37 1.06
CA SER A 93 8.44 13.73 0.50
C SER A 93 9.80 14.44 0.41
N TYR A 94 10.81 14.08 1.21
CA TYR A 94 12.08 14.83 1.28
C TYR A 94 13.12 14.47 0.20
N GLY A 95 12.95 13.38 -0.55
CA GLY A 95 13.89 12.94 -1.62
C GLY A 95 13.32 12.96 -3.05
N TYR A 96 12.04 13.27 -3.22
CA TYR A 96 11.27 13.10 -4.45
C TYR A 96 11.38 14.29 -5.45
N SER A 97 12.59 14.81 -5.67
CA SER A 97 12.82 15.87 -6.68
C SER A 97 13.00 15.32 -8.10
N GLY A 98 13.50 14.10 -8.28
CA GLY A 98 13.90 13.52 -9.58
C GLY A 98 12.77 13.40 -10.63
N LEU A 99 11.79 12.52 -10.41
CA LEU A 99 10.74 12.21 -11.41
C LEU A 99 9.85 13.40 -11.75
N PHE A 100 9.54 14.29 -10.80
CA PHE A 100 8.57 15.36 -11.03
C PHE A 100 9.20 16.68 -11.56
N ASP A 101 10.53 16.84 -11.47
CA ASP A 101 11.24 17.96 -12.10
C ASP A 101 11.73 17.62 -13.52
N ALA A 102 11.94 16.34 -13.85
CA ALA A 102 12.40 15.92 -15.16
C ALA A 102 11.36 16.22 -16.27
N ALA A 103 11.80 16.88 -17.35
CA ALA A 103 10.97 17.17 -18.52
C ALA A 103 10.59 15.92 -19.35
N LYS A 104 10.97 14.72 -18.90
CA LYS A 104 10.94 13.46 -19.66
C LYS A 104 10.28 12.30 -18.91
N VAL A 105 9.30 12.52 -18.04
CA VAL A 105 8.50 11.37 -17.60
C VAL A 105 7.76 10.81 -18.81
N ASN A 106 8.15 9.62 -19.25
CA ASN A 106 7.53 9.00 -20.41
C ASN A 106 6.21 8.29 -20.00
N GLN A 107 5.39 7.97 -20.99
CA GLN A 107 4.07 7.37 -20.73
C GLN A 107 4.18 6.00 -20.03
N ALA A 108 5.24 5.24 -20.28
CA ALA A 108 5.44 3.93 -19.68
C ALA A 108 5.83 4.02 -18.19
N GLU A 109 6.61 5.02 -17.80
CA GLU A 109 6.93 5.29 -16.38
C GLU A 109 5.69 5.72 -15.59
N LEU A 110 4.84 6.57 -16.19
CA LEU A 110 3.56 6.96 -15.57
C LEU A 110 2.63 5.77 -15.39
N GLU A 111 2.53 4.91 -16.41
CA GLU A 111 1.75 3.68 -16.36
C GLU A 111 2.27 2.72 -15.28
N GLN A 112 3.59 2.53 -15.18
CA GLN A 112 4.18 1.74 -14.10
C GLN A 112 3.89 2.33 -12.72
N MET A 113 3.94 3.66 -12.57
CA MET A 113 3.59 4.33 -11.32
C MET A 113 2.13 4.07 -10.93
N TYR A 114 1.19 4.21 -11.88
CA TYR A 114 -0.22 3.86 -11.64
C TYR A 114 -0.40 2.39 -11.24
N ASN A 115 0.31 1.46 -11.87
CA ASN A 115 0.23 0.04 -11.54
C ASN A 115 0.74 -0.26 -10.13
N PHE A 116 1.85 0.37 -9.72
CA PHE A 116 2.32 0.26 -8.34
C PHE A 116 1.32 0.85 -7.36
N ASP A 117 0.78 2.03 -7.65
CA ASP A 117 -0.20 2.68 -6.78
C ASP A 117 -1.45 1.80 -6.61
N VAL A 118 -1.99 1.22 -7.68
CA VAL A 118 -3.10 0.26 -7.60
C VAL A 118 -2.73 -0.94 -6.73
N ALA A 119 -1.55 -1.54 -6.94
CA ALA A 119 -1.11 -2.69 -6.14
C ALA A 119 -1.02 -2.35 -4.65
N LEU A 120 -0.54 -1.16 -4.29
CA LEU A 120 -0.47 -0.69 -2.91
C LEU A 120 -1.85 -0.61 -2.24
N PHE A 121 -2.88 -0.14 -2.93
CA PHE A 121 -4.25 -0.16 -2.42
C PHE A 121 -4.86 -1.57 -2.40
N GLN A 122 -4.46 -2.47 -3.29
CA GLN A 122 -4.88 -3.87 -3.23
C GLN A 122 -4.28 -4.62 -2.03
N TYR A 123 -3.03 -4.33 -1.64
CA TYR A 123 -2.47 -4.87 -0.40
C TYR A 123 -3.24 -4.39 0.83
N LEU A 124 -3.72 -3.16 0.84
CA LEU A 124 -4.58 -2.65 1.90
C LEU A 124 -5.87 -3.48 2.02
N GLU A 125 -6.54 -3.78 0.90
CA GLU A 125 -7.75 -4.62 0.90
C GLU A 125 -7.46 -6.06 1.36
N ARG A 126 -6.37 -6.64 0.87
CA ARG A 126 -5.91 -7.98 1.30
C ARG A 126 -5.61 -8.02 2.80
N LEU A 127 -4.99 -6.96 3.32
CA LEU A 127 -4.67 -6.83 4.74
C LEU A 127 -5.94 -6.72 5.60
N ASP A 128 -6.93 -5.93 5.15
CA ASP A 128 -8.23 -5.80 5.82
C ASP A 128 -8.96 -7.15 5.91
N ALA A 129 -9.01 -7.89 4.79
CA ALA A 129 -9.60 -9.23 4.76
C ALA A 129 -8.87 -10.21 5.68
N ALA A 130 -7.53 -10.22 5.65
CA ALA A 130 -6.74 -11.11 6.50
C ALA A 130 -6.87 -10.76 8.00
N ALA A 131 -6.91 -9.47 8.34
CA ALA A 131 -7.17 -9.01 9.71
C ALA A 131 -8.58 -9.41 10.17
N GLY A 132 -9.58 -9.34 9.28
CA GLY A 132 -10.92 -9.85 9.50
C GLY A 132 -10.92 -11.35 9.85
N HIS A 133 -10.29 -12.18 9.01
CA HIS A 133 -10.17 -13.61 9.27
C HIS A 133 -9.41 -13.92 10.56
N LEU A 134 -8.39 -13.12 10.93
CA LEU A 134 -7.67 -13.32 12.19
C LEU A 134 -8.61 -13.11 13.38
N ARG A 135 -9.41 -12.05 13.37
CA ARG A 135 -10.39 -11.79 14.44
C ARG A 135 -11.42 -12.91 14.57
N GLU A 136 -11.85 -13.50 13.46
CA GLU A 136 -12.77 -14.65 13.45
C GLU A 136 -12.11 -15.94 13.95
N ALA A 137 -10.82 -16.11 13.69
CA ALA A 137 -10.03 -17.27 14.11
C ALA A 137 -9.66 -17.25 15.60
N ILE A 138 -9.58 -16.08 16.24
CA ILE A 138 -9.16 -15.96 17.64
C ILE A 138 -10.09 -16.74 18.60
N PRO A 139 -11.43 -16.61 18.53
CA PRO A 139 -12.33 -17.38 19.40
C PRO A 139 -12.31 -18.89 19.15
N SER A 140 -12.15 -19.32 17.89
CA SER A 140 -12.13 -20.76 17.54
C SER A 140 -10.78 -21.40 17.86
N GLY A 141 -9.70 -20.63 17.81
CA GLY A 141 -8.34 -21.11 18.01
C GLY A 141 -7.77 -21.88 16.82
N GLU A 142 -8.45 -21.91 15.67
CA GLU A 142 -8.05 -22.67 14.48
C GLU A 142 -7.54 -21.74 13.38
N GLY A 143 -6.50 -22.16 12.63
CA GLY A 143 -6.02 -21.42 11.46
C GLY A 143 -5.27 -20.11 11.72
N MET A 144 -5.18 -19.65 12.97
CA MET A 144 -4.53 -18.36 13.32
C MET A 144 -3.10 -18.23 12.79
N VAL A 145 -2.27 -19.28 12.95
CA VAL A 145 -0.86 -19.27 12.50
C VAL A 145 -0.76 -18.99 11.00
N GLU A 146 -1.62 -19.60 10.21
CA GLU A 146 -1.63 -19.43 8.75
C GLU A 146 -2.08 -18.01 8.38
N VAL A 147 -3.12 -17.50 9.03
CA VAL A 147 -3.61 -16.14 8.79
C VAL A 147 -2.55 -15.10 9.17
N ILE A 148 -1.83 -15.29 10.29
CA ILE A 148 -0.76 -14.38 10.71
C ILE A 148 0.39 -14.37 9.70
N ARG A 149 0.77 -15.53 9.15
CA ARG A 149 1.78 -15.60 8.07
C ARG A 149 1.33 -14.85 6.82
N ILE A 150 0.08 -15.00 6.42
CA ILE A 150 -0.49 -14.25 5.29
C ILE A 150 -0.40 -12.74 5.54
N ILE A 151 -0.72 -12.27 6.75
CA ILE A 151 -0.59 -10.86 7.13
C ILE A 151 0.86 -10.39 7.00
N GLN A 152 1.82 -11.15 7.54
CA GLN A 152 3.25 -10.83 7.45
C GLN A 152 3.74 -10.78 6.00
N ASP A 153 3.30 -11.71 5.15
CA ASP A 153 3.67 -11.74 3.74
C ASP A 153 3.07 -10.55 2.97
N ILE A 154 1.81 -10.18 3.24
CA ILE A 154 1.20 -8.96 2.67
C ILE A 154 2.00 -7.72 3.06
N CYS A 155 2.41 -7.59 4.33
CA CYS A 155 3.24 -6.48 4.78
C CYS A 155 4.59 -6.44 4.05
N ARG A 156 5.24 -7.60 3.86
CA ARG A 156 6.51 -7.71 3.14
C ARG A 156 6.36 -7.34 1.65
N GLU A 157 5.35 -7.87 0.99
CA GLU A 157 5.04 -7.59 -0.42
C GLU A 157 4.73 -6.10 -0.65
N ALA A 158 3.94 -5.49 0.23
CA ALA A 158 3.61 -4.06 0.16
C ALA A 158 4.85 -3.18 0.30
N ASN A 159 5.73 -3.48 1.27
CA ASN A 159 7.00 -2.77 1.43
C ASN A 159 7.88 -2.90 0.18
N SER A 160 8.05 -4.11 -0.34
CA SER A 160 8.86 -4.34 -1.54
C SER A 160 8.30 -3.64 -2.78
N THR A 161 6.97 -3.59 -2.92
CA THR A 161 6.31 -2.87 -4.01
C THR A 161 6.56 -1.37 -3.90
N PHE A 162 6.54 -0.82 -2.69
CA PHE A 162 6.88 0.58 -2.47
C PHE A 162 8.35 0.89 -2.75
N ASP A 163 9.28 -0.02 -2.42
CA ASP A 163 10.70 0.11 -2.79
C ASP A 163 10.85 0.27 -4.31
N GLN A 164 10.19 -0.60 -5.07
CA GLN A 164 10.22 -0.56 -6.54
C GLN A 164 9.64 0.75 -7.09
N ARG A 165 8.54 1.23 -6.50
CA ARG A 165 7.95 2.53 -6.81
C ARG A 165 8.93 3.67 -6.54
N GLU A 166 9.59 3.67 -5.38
CA GLU A 166 10.61 4.66 -5.01
C GLU A 166 11.78 4.65 -6.00
N HIS A 167 12.22 3.47 -6.45
CA HIS A 167 13.29 3.35 -7.44
C HIS A 167 12.94 4.00 -8.78
N ILE A 168 11.71 3.88 -9.27
CA ILE A 168 11.30 4.60 -10.49
C ILE A 168 11.36 6.12 -10.29
N ILE A 169 10.96 6.57 -9.10
CA ILE A 169 10.87 8.01 -8.82
C ILE A 169 12.24 8.66 -8.61
N LEU A 170 13.18 7.92 -8.01
CA LEU A 170 14.54 8.37 -7.73
C LEU A 170 15.52 8.06 -8.88
N GLY A 171 15.26 7.02 -9.67
CA GLY A 171 16.16 6.43 -10.66
C GLY A 171 16.05 6.99 -12.08
N SER A 172 15.43 8.16 -12.29
CA SER A 172 15.44 8.85 -13.59
C SER A 172 16.76 9.62 -13.83
N VAL A 173 17.90 8.95 -13.73
CA VAL A 173 19.24 9.48 -14.09
C VAL A 173 19.84 8.67 -15.22
#